data_AF-A0AAV2MI73-F1
#
_entry.id   AF-A0AAV2MI73-F1
#
_cell.length_a   1.000
_cell.length_b   1.000
_cell.length_c   1.000
_cell.angle_alpha   90.00
_cell.angle_beta   90.00
_cell.angle_gamma   90.00
#
_symmetry.space_group_name_H-M   'P 1'
#
loop_
_entity.id
_entity.type
_entity.pdbx_description
1 polymer ?
#
loop_
_entity_poly.entity_id
_entity_poly.type
_entity_poly.pdbx_seq_one_letter_code
_entity_poly.pdbx_strand_id
1 'polypeptide(L)'
;MQNILSRDWDGTGKKTQGVGGRGREVCVEQQVSELIRTLRKKGWTTSTIAKHLATTGIRASLRTIQRHCRCAVVEKKKERKPRKVTSQVMEIIDSILRTDDELSARKVKELLQSRHNITIGLHSVRKAVRNLGWNFGKPR
;
A
#
# COMPACT_ATOMS: atom_id res chain seq x y z
N MET A 1 48.78 33.30 5.34
CA MET A 1 49.26 31.98 4.86
C MET A 1 48.10 31.24 4.22
N GLN A 2 48.21 31.01 2.91
CA GLN A 2 47.64 29.95 2.06
C GLN A 2 46.11 29.80 1.88
N ASN A 3 45.66 30.41 0.77
CA ASN A 3 44.67 29.97 -0.23
C ASN A 3 44.00 28.59 -0.06
N ILE A 4 42.68 28.56 0.08
CA ILE A 4 41.85 27.37 -0.17
C ILE A 4 41.33 27.48 -1.60
N LEU A 5 42.02 26.78 -2.51
CA LEU A 5 41.67 26.61 -3.91
C LEU A 5 40.32 25.89 -4.07
N SER A 6 39.52 26.44 -4.99
CA SER A 6 38.43 25.77 -5.70
C SER A 6 38.78 24.33 -6.06
N ARG A 7 37.86 23.42 -5.80
CA ARG A 7 37.77 22.16 -6.54
C ARG A 7 36.34 21.99 -7.01
N ASP A 8 36.15 22.42 -8.25
CA ASP A 8 35.04 22.06 -9.12
C ASP A 8 34.90 20.53 -9.14
N TRP A 9 33.69 20.04 -8.84
CA TRP A 9 33.38 18.63 -8.97
C TRP A 9 32.70 18.42 -10.32
N ASP A 10 33.49 18.02 -11.30
CA ASP A 10 33.05 17.66 -12.64
C ASP A 10 32.11 16.46 -12.63
N GLY A 11 30.96 16.64 -13.28
CA GLY A 11 30.08 15.54 -13.66
C GLY A 11 30.78 14.64 -14.68
N THR A 12 31.17 13.45 -14.25
CA THR A 12 31.52 12.36 -15.18
C THR A 12 30.72 11.12 -14.82
N GLY A 13 29.78 10.78 -15.71
CA GLY A 13 29.01 9.55 -15.65
C GLY A 13 29.92 8.33 -15.77
N LYS A 14 29.81 7.42 -14.80
CA LYS A 14 30.24 6.04 -14.97
C LYS A 14 29.01 5.15 -15.01
N LYS A 15 28.69 4.67 -16.23
CA LYS A 15 27.84 3.49 -16.43
C LYS A 15 28.58 2.30 -15.84
N THR A 16 28.14 1.77 -14.70
CA THR A 16 28.54 0.44 -14.27
C THR A 16 27.59 -0.59 -14.85
N GLN A 17 28.16 -1.43 -15.71
CA GLN A 17 27.54 -2.58 -16.34
C GLN A 17 26.96 -3.54 -15.29
N GLY A 18 25.84 -4.17 -15.64
CA GLY A 18 25.24 -5.22 -14.83
C GLY A 18 26.16 -6.43 -14.74
N VAL A 19 26.36 -6.91 -13.52
CA VAL A 19 26.87 -8.26 -13.25
C VAL A 19 25.95 -8.87 -12.22
N GLY A 20 25.29 -9.97 -12.60
CA GLY A 20 24.37 -10.71 -11.75
C GLY A 20 25.10 -11.30 -10.55
N GLY A 21 24.70 -10.90 -9.35
CA GLY A 21 25.13 -11.49 -8.09
C GLY A 21 23.97 -11.47 -7.09
N ARG A 22 23.27 -12.60 -6.94
CA ARG A 22 22.39 -12.85 -5.79
C ARG A 22 23.26 -13.09 -4.57
N GLY A 23 23.74 -12.01 -3.95
CA GLY A 23 24.55 -12.04 -2.73
C GLY A 23 24.19 -10.88 -1.83
N ARG A 24 23.47 -11.17 -0.73
CA ARG A 24 23.28 -10.34 0.49
C ARG A 24 23.57 -8.83 0.36
N GLU A 25 22.74 -8.11 -0.40
CA GLU A 25 22.68 -6.64 -0.37
C GLU A 25 21.41 -6.13 0.34
N VAL A 26 20.83 -6.98 1.19
CA VAL A 26 19.64 -6.66 1.99
C VAL A 26 20.08 -6.42 3.43
N CYS A 27 20.33 -5.15 3.79
CA CYS A 27 20.14 -4.60 5.15
C CYS A 27 20.47 -3.11 5.25
N VAL A 28 21.47 -2.59 4.51
CA VAL A 28 21.93 -1.19 4.71
C VAL A 28 20.91 -0.18 4.18
N GLU A 29 20.37 -0.37 2.98
CA GLU A 29 19.42 0.60 2.41
C GLU A 29 18.10 0.68 3.19
N GLN A 30 17.62 -0.46 3.73
CA GLN A 30 16.40 -0.50 4.54
C GLN A 30 16.62 0.18 5.90
N GLN A 31 17.75 -0.06 6.56
CA GLN A 31 18.12 0.60 7.81
C GLN A 31 18.27 2.11 7.64
N VAL A 32 18.92 2.56 6.55
CA VAL A 32 19.07 3.99 6.24
C VAL A 32 17.72 4.63 5.93
N SER A 33 16.83 3.92 5.21
CA SER A 33 15.47 4.40 4.95
C SER A 33 14.67 4.58 6.24
N GLU A 34 14.76 3.62 7.17
CA GLU A 34 14.08 3.69 8.47
C GLU A 34 14.64 4.80 9.35
N LEU A 35 15.98 4.98 9.34
CA LEU A 35 16.65 6.08 10.02
C LEU A 35 16.20 7.45 9.48
N ILE A 36 16.11 7.62 8.16
CA ILE A 36 15.61 8.87 7.57
C ILE A 36 14.16 9.13 8.01
N ARG A 37 13.29 8.11 8.00
CA ARG A 37 11.89 8.24 8.45
C ARG A 37 11.79 8.61 9.92
N THR A 38 12.59 8.00 10.79
CA THR A 38 12.59 8.29 12.24
C THR A 38 13.11 9.70 12.54
N LEU A 39 14.21 10.12 11.90
CA LEU A 39 14.70 11.50 12.02
C LEU A 39 13.69 12.53 11.49
N ARG A 40 12.98 12.21 10.41
CA ARG A 40 11.90 13.07 9.91
C ARG A 40 10.72 13.16 10.87
N LYS A 41 10.32 12.04 11.50
CA LYS A 41 9.29 12.02 12.56
C LYS A 41 9.68 12.88 13.77
N LYS A 42 10.99 12.98 14.08
CA LYS A 42 11.53 13.89 15.10
C LYS A 42 11.56 15.37 14.67
N GLY A 43 11.03 15.71 13.49
CA GLY A 43 10.94 17.08 13.00
C GLY A 43 12.17 17.59 12.24
N TRP A 44 13.17 16.75 12.00
CA TRP A 44 14.39 17.19 11.36
C TRP A 44 14.16 17.57 9.89
N THR A 45 14.83 18.63 9.43
CA THR A 45 14.81 19.04 8.03
C THR A 45 15.68 18.12 7.19
N THR A 46 15.41 18.07 5.88
CA THR A 46 16.22 17.30 4.92
C THR A 46 17.71 17.65 4.98
N SER A 47 18.04 18.93 5.19
CA SER A 47 19.41 19.41 5.32
C SER A 47 20.10 18.86 6.58
N THR A 48 19.42 18.92 7.73
CA THR A 48 19.93 18.33 8.99
C THR A 48 20.10 16.82 8.89
N ILE A 49 19.17 16.11 8.23
CA ILE A 49 19.27 14.66 8.03
C ILE A 49 20.47 14.34 7.13
N ALA A 50 20.66 15.07 6.03
CA ALA A 50 21.80 14.88 5.13
C ALA A 50 23.14 15.09 5.84
N LYS A 51 23.26 16.16 6.64
CA LYS A 51 24.46 16.42 7.45
C LYS A 51 24.71 15.29 8.45
N HIS A 52 23.68 14.85 9.17
CA HIS A 52 23.82 13.78 10.15
C HIS A 52 24.27 12.46 9.51
N LEU A 53 23.67 12.07 8.38
CA LEU A 53 24.06 10.87 7.65
C LEU A 53 25.52 10.94 7.17
N ALA A 54 25.94 12.09 6.64
CA ALA A 54 27.33 12.32 6.25
C ALA A 54 28.31 12.21 7.44
N THR A 55 27.98 12.78 8.60
CA THR A 55 28.79 12.66 9.83
C THR A 55 28.90 11.22 10.30
N THR A 56 27.83 10.42 10.17
CA THR A 56 27.83 8.99 10.52
C THR A 56 28.47 8.08 9.46
N GLY A 57 29.01 8.65 8.36
CA GLY A 57 29.62 7.89 7.27
C GLY A 57 28.62 7.19 6.33
N ILE A 58 27.32 7.48 6.46
CA ILE A 58 26.26 6.90 5.64
C ILE A 58 26.10 7.72 4.36
N ARG A 59 26.35 7.08 3.22
CA ARG A 59 26.14 7.70 1.90
C ARG A 59 24.68 7.55 1.49
N ALA A 60 23.88 8.61 1.69
CA ALA A 60 22.53 8.71 1.16
C ALA A 60 22.41 9.90 0.21
N SER A 61 21.84 9.67 -0.98
CA SER A 61 21.60 10.78 -1.92
C SER A 61 20.55 11.74 -1.36
N LEU A 62 20.67 13.04 -1.68
CA LEU A 62 19.66 14.03 -1.31
C LEU A 62 18.27 13.65 -1.84
N ARG A 63 18.21 13.05 -3.03
CA ARG A 63 16.98 12.55 -3.64
C ARG A 63 16.34 11.44 -2.81
N THR A 64 17.14 10.53 -2.26
CA THR A 64 16.67 9.47 -1.34
C THR A 64 16.06 10.09 -0.09
N ILE A 65 16.76 11.02 0.55
CA ILE A 65 16.30 11.71 1.77
C ILE A 65 14.99 12.45 1.50
N GLN A 66 14.93 13.22 0.40
CA GLN A 66 13.72 13.94 0.00
C GLN A 66 12.55 13.01 -0.29
N ARG A 67 12.79 11.87 -0.95
CA ARG A 67 11.74 10.87 -1.20
C ARG A 67 11.11 10.42 0.12
N HIS A 68 11.90 10.05 1.12
CA HIS A 68 11.38 9.63 2.42
C HIS A 68 10.72 10.77 3.20
N CYS A 69 11.20 12.01 3.04
CA CYS A 69 10.58 13.18 3.68
C CYS A 69 9.26 13.60 3.01
N ARG A 70 9.10 13.36 1.69
CA ARG A 70 7.86 13.61 0.93
C ARG A 70 6.84 12.48 1.12
N CYS A 71 7.30 11.23 1.17
CA CYS A 71 6.45 10.05 1.35
C CYS A 71 5.83 9.93 2.76
N ALA A 72 6.14 10.83 3.70
CA ALA A 72 5.44 10.90 4.98
C ALA A 72 3.96 11.27 4.82
N VAL A 73 3.58 11.92 3.71
CA VAL A 73 2.19 12.03 3.29
C VAL A 73 1.89 10.81 2.40
N VAL A 74 1.75 9.64 3.02
CA VAL A 74 0.91 8.61 2.39
C VAL A 74 -0.48 9.21 2.44
N GLU A 75 -0.85 9.96 1.40
CA GLU A 75 -2.24 10.33 1.19
C GLU A 75 -3.02 9.02 1.29
N LYS A 76 -3.83 8.89 2.36
CA LYS A 76 -4.71 7.74 2.52
C LYS A 76 -5.41 7.58 1.18
N LYS A 77 -5.16 6.46 0.48
CA LYS A 77 -5.80 6.19 -0.81
C LYS A 77 -7.30 6.43 -0.59
N LYS A 78 -7.89 7.34 -1.38
CA LYS A 78 -9.31 7.69 -1.24
C LYS A 78 -10.12 6.39 -1.22
N GLU A 79 -10.66 6.06 -0.05
CA GLU A 79 -11.48 4.88 0.11
C GLU A 79 -12.75 5.09 -0.72
N ARG A 80 -12.96 4.25 -1.71
CA ARG A 80 -14.19 4.28 -2.51
C ARG A 80 -15.28 3.61 -1.70
N LYS A 81 -16.33 4.36 -1.39
CA LYS A 81 -17.54 3.79 -0.77
C LYS A 81 -18.19 2.77 -1.72
N PRO A 82 -18.66 1.63 -1.23
CA PRO A 82 -19.43 0.69 -2.04
C PRO A 82 -20.65 1.37 -2.66
N ARG A 83 -20.88 1.19 -3.97
CA ARG A 83 -21.99 1.85 -4.67
C ARG A 83 -23.34 1.17 -4.49
N LYS A 84 -23.36 -0.16 -4.38
CA LYS A 84 -24.60 -0.97 -4.43
C LYS A 84 -24.71 -2.02 -3.34
N VAL A 85 -23.57 -2.49 -2.82
CA VAL A 85 -23.52 -3.50 -1.75
C VAL A 85 -23.07 -2.77 -0.50
N THR A 86 -24.02 -2.13 0.18
CA THR A 86 -23.80 -1.48 1.47
C THR A 86 -23.70 -2.53 2.58
N SER A 87 -23.26 -2.13 3.78
CA SER A 87 -23.19 -3.05 4.93
C SER A 87 -24.54 -3.69 5.25
N GLN A 88 -25.63 -2.92 5.15
CA GLN A 88 -26.99 -3.43 5.34
C GLN A 88 -27.35 -4.53 4.34
N VAL A 89 -26.98 -4.37 3.07
CA VAL A 89 -27.20 -5.41 2.05
C VAL A 89 -26.40 -6.66 2.38
N MET A 90 -25.18 -6.52 2.90
CA MET A 90 -24.36 -7.66 3.32
C MET A 90 -25.00 -8.41 4.49
N GLU A 91 -25.53 -7.70 5.49
CA GLU A 91 -26.24 -8.28 6.63
C GLU A 91 -27.51 -9.02 6.20
N ILE A 92 -28.28 -8.45 5.26
CA ILE A 92 -29.46 -9.12 4.70
C ILE A 92 -29.05 -10.40 3.98
N ILE A 93 -28.01 -10.36 3.14
CA ILE A 93 -27.50 -11.55 2.46
C ILE A 93 -27.04 -12.61 3.47
N ASP A 94 -26.34 -12.21 4.54
CA ASP A 94 -25.91 -13.12 5.60
C ASP A 94 -27.11 -13.75 6.31
N SER A 95 -28.15 -12.98 6.62
CA SER A 95 -29.38 -13.51 7.25
C SER A 95 -30.12 -14.53 6.37
N ILE A 96 -30.18 -14.29 5.05
CA ILE A 96 -30.78 -15.22 4.09
C ILE A 96 -29.98 -16.53 4.04
N LEU A 97 -28.65 -16.46 3.96
CA LEU A 97 -27.79 -17.64 3.87
C LEU A 97 -27.72 -18.43 5.18
N ARG A 98 -27.89 -17.77 6.33
CA ARG A 98 -28.04 -18.46 7.63
C ARG A 98 -29.35 -19.23 7.75
N THR A 99 -30.38 -18.78 7.04
CA THR A 99 -31.69 -19.45 7.05
C THR A 99 -31.68 -20.66 6.14
N ASP A 100 -31.01 -20.57 4.99
CA ASP A 100 -30.90 -21.63 3.99
C ASP A 100 -29.57 -21.47 3.23
N ASP A 101 -28.62 -22.36 3.51
CA ASP A 101 -27.26 -22.33 2.97
C ASP A 101 -27.14 -23.01 1.60
N GLU A 102 -28.17 -23.73 1.14
CA GLU A 102 -28.23 -24.36 -0.18
C GLU A 102 -28.70 -23.40 -1.27
N LEU A 103 -29.14 -22.19 -0.90
CA LEU A 103 -29.64 -21.22 -1.85
C LEU A 103 -28.61 -20.83 -2.91
N SER A 104 -28.96 -20.99 -4.17
CA SER A 104 -28.14 -20.46 -5.26
C SER A 104 -28.10 -18.92 -5.25
N ALA A 105 -27.00 -18.34 -5.74
CA ALA A 105 -26.87 -16.89 -5.91
C ALA A 105 -28.02 -16.24 -6.71
N ARG A 106 -28.63 -16.99 -7.63
CA ARG A 106 -29.80 -16.55 -8.40
C ARG A 106 -31.01 -16.40 -7.51
N LYS A 107 -31.24 -17.36 -6.61
CA LYS A 107 -32.36 -17.32 -5.67
C LYS A 107 -32.20 -16.23 -4.63
N VAL A 108 -30.98 -16.02 -4.10
CA VAL A 108 -30.68 -14.90 -3.21
C VAL A 108 -30.99 -13.56 -3.88
N LYS A 109 -30.64 -13.38 -5.16
CA LYS A 109 -31.00 -12.18 -5.92
C LYS A 109 -32.52 -11.98 -6.02
N GLU A 110 -33.27 -13.04 -6.32
CA GLU A 110 -34.74 -12.99 -6.37
C GLU A 110 -35.35 -12.61 -5.02
N LEU A 111 -34.79 -13.12 -3.91
CA LEU A 111 -35.23 -12.78 -2.56
C LEU A 111 -34.93 -11.33 -2.19
N LEU A 112 -33.74 -10.83 -2.54
CA LEU A 112 -33.39 -9.42 -2.35
C LEU A 112 -34.32 -8.48 -3.12
N GLN A 113 -34.70 -8.86 -4.34
CA GLN A 113 -35.62 -8.08 -5.16
C GLN A 113 -37.06 -8.15 -4.64
N SER A 114 -37.56 -9.33 -4.28
CA SER A 114 -38.95 -9.54 -3.86
C SER A 114 -39.23 -9.07 -2.43
N ARG A 115 -38.36 -9.36 -1.47
CA ARG A 115 -38.58 -9.05 -0.04
C ARG A 115 -38.08 -7.67 0.38
N HIS A 116 -37.02 -7.20 -0.25
CA HIS A 116 -36.33 -5.97 0.17
C HIS A 116 -36.31 -4.87 -0.91
N ASN A 117 -36.89 -5.12 -2.10
CA ASN A 117 -36.88 -4.21 -3.24
C ASN A 117 -35.47 -3.75 -3.68
N ILE A 118 -34.45 -4.60 -3.47
CA ILE A 118 -33.06 -4.26 -3.75
C ILE A 118 -32.63 -4.84 -5.10
N THR A 119 -32.36 -3.97 -6.07
CA THR A 119 -31.94 -4.39 -7.42
C THR A 119 -30.41 -4.47 -7.52
N ILE A 120 -29.87 -5.68 -7.40
CA ILE A 120 -28.43 -5.96 -7.49
C ILE A 120 -28.14 -6.97 -8.61
N GLY A 121 -27.00 -6.79 -9.29
CA GLY A 121 -26.55 -7.72 -10.32
C GLY A 121 -26.11 -9.06 -9.74
N LEU A 122 -26.31 -10.16 -10.48
CA LEU A 122 -25.95 -11.51 -10.03
C LEU A 122 -24.47 -11.64 -9.62
N HIS A 123 -23.57 -10.97 -10.36
CA HIS A 123 -22.14 -10.96 -10.02
C HIS A 123 -21.86 -10.30 -8.66
N SER A 124 -22.56 -9.21 -8.35
CA SER A 124 -22.43 -8.51 -7.07
C SER A 124 -22.91 -9.37 -5.90
N VAL A 125 -24.00 -10.13 -6.08
CA VAL A 125 -24.45 -11.12 -5.09
C VAL A 125 -23.40 -12.20 -4.87
N ARG A 126 -22.87 -12.83 -5.94
CA ARG A 126 -21.79 -13.82 -5.83
C ARG A 126 -20.54 -13.26 -5.14
N LYS A 127 -20.19 -12.01 -5.41
CA LYS A 127 -19.05 -11.35 -4.77
C LYS A 127 -19.33 -11.09 -3.28
N ALA A 128 -20.52 -10.61 -2.93
CA ALA A 128 -20.94 -10.41 -1.55
C ALA A 128 -20.88 -11.71 -0.74
N VAL A 129 -21.41 -12.80 -1.30
CA VAL A 129 -21.40 -14.13 -0.68
C VAL A 129 -19.97 -14.61 -0.43
N ARG A 130 -19.07 -14.49 -1.42
CA ARG A 130 -17.65 -14.83 -1.25
C ARG A 130 -16.96 -13.97 -0.19
N ASN A 131 -17.28 -12.68 -0.13
CA ASN A 131 -16.75 -11.78 0.89
C ASN A 131 -17.21 -12.15 2.31
N LEU A 132 -18.39 -12.77 2.44
CA LEU A 132 -18.91 -13.32 3.68
C LEU A 132 -18.32 -14.71 4.01
N GLY A 133 -17.50 -15.29 3.12
CA GLY A 133 -16.86 -16.60 3.33
C GLY A 133 -17.69 -17.80 2.87
N TRP A 134 -18.84 -17.57 2.23
CA TRP A 134 -19.69 -18.62 1.69
C TRP A 134 -19.28 -19.00 0.27
N ASN A 135 -19.29 -20.31 -0.05
CA ASN A 135 -18.97 -20.84 -1.38
C ASN A 135 -20.17 -21.60 -1.94
N PHE A 136 -20.80 -21.05 -2.98
CA PHE A 136 -21.81 -21.79 -3.73
C PHE A 136 -21.13 -22.93 -4.50
N GLY A 137 -21.42 -24.19 -4.13
CA GLY A 137 -21.08 -25.35 -4.95
C GLY A 137 -20.04 -26.32 -4.39
N LYS A 138 -19.74 -26.32 -3.08
CA LYS A 138 -19.18 -27.51 -2.43
C LYS A 138 -19.83 -27.73 -1.06
N PRO A 139 -20.40 -28.91 -0.77
CA PRO A 139 -20.65 -29.29 0.62
C PRO A 139 -19.31 -29.26 1.36
N ARG A 140 -19.34 -28.85 2.64
CA ARG A 140 -18.18 -28.86 3.53
C ARG A 140 -17.64 -30.27 3.72
#